data_AF-A0A1H9WED7-F1
#
_entry.id   AF-A0A1H9WED7-F1
#
_cell.length_a   1.000
_cell.length_b   1.000
_cell.length_c   1.000
_cell.angle_alpha   90.00
_cell.angle_beta   90.00
_cell.angle_gamma   90.00
#
_symmetry.space_group_name_H-M   'P 1'
#
loop_
_entity.id
_entity.type
_entity.pdbx_description
1 polymer ?
#
loop_
_entity_poly.entity_id
_entity_poly.type
_entity_poly.pdbx_seq_one_letter_code
_entity_poly.pdbx_strand_id
1 'polypeptide(L)'
;MTMTRHLLVVATRCGAVGQPDALERAASTLHAALTDPVLKAMSGPPVASFADPADARRQVMTAARTASRAGARLVLAVLGSASGTQYVTATGATVDLRQLLQDCAEVVPLTALLDLHGAAHPVTVNGGTVLTAATHDLRATFALSAVITAGDPAGDEHIAVDPALAATIGATLTGDPVPLVPNRVWVPHLLGEVIGPLGRATVDRLLHAWGEFPVPPVWTRERFDELRAAAESAPDTLGTRRILHTHSALFYAVRAAECARELDLSTDAIRAAATAVGVTGDGSGSGLLVRVLEDAALNGSARGKPKAAVARLLVALAKAVGADGEHPALRTWAADAHAEPELRDAVTEVHVPLAGRKELRLVVSLAAEAPLWPDAVEAYLLRPGQSPTPQTVFESDRTQAGAEAAIGQALAWADGRLRPGERLRHLDLAAPAHLLATWYPERSRPGRFFLGARHQVLTQWTGWLDPTTYRADLHDNAHDVLHRVGAAAGVPLDPLGVDALGDLDVLDERLANSEFTRAIAIDHRPADLAAVLDLLLPYCPILLWPREESEGWLPALYERWGSLPEGLASAYRDGSPLRCLRSVWHDEDWLVFGRRLARREMNPPTAN
;
A
#
# COMPACT_ATOMS: atom_id res chain seq x y z
N MET A 1 5.14 -17.89 -4.98
CA MET A 1 5.69 -18.78 -6.02
C MET A 1 4.72 -18.75 -7.20
N THR A 2 5.17 -18.35 -8.39
CA THR A 2 4.34 -18.35 -9.61
C THR A 2 4.13 -19.81 -10.03
N MET A 3 2.88 -20.27 -10.03
CA MET A 3 2.57 -21.61 -10.55
C MET A 3 2.97 -21.70 -12.03
N THR A 4 3.72 -22.74 -12.38
CA THR A 4 4.06 -23.07 -13.76
C THR A 4 2.76 -23.30 -14.55
N ARG A 5 2.72 -22.90 -15.83
CA ARG A 5 1.53 -23.05 -16.69
C ARG A 5 1.89 -23.86 -17.93
N HIS A 6 0.98 -24.75 -18.32
CA HIS A 6 1.09 -25.56 -19.54
C HIS A 6 0.03 -25.11 -20.54
N LEU A 7 0.40 -24.90 -21.80
CA LEU A 7 -0.48 -24.38 -22.84
C LEU A 7 -0.86 -25.48 -23.84
N LEU A 8 -2.14 -25.54 -24.22
CA LEU A 8 -2.59 -26.24 -25.42
C LEU A 8 -3.51 -25.29 -26.21
N VAL A 9 -3.13 -24.94 -27.44
CA VAL A 9 -3.98 -24.19 -28.37
C VAL A 9 -4.53 -25.16 -29.41
N VAL A 10 -5.84 -25.19 -29.57
CA VAL A 10 -6.54 -26.03 -30.53
C VAL A 10 -7.28 -25.15 -31.52
N ALA A 11 -7.04 -25.40 -32.80
CA ALA A 11 -7.66 -24.67 -33.89
C ALA A 11 -8.14 -25.67 -34.95
N THR A 12 -9.46 -25.86 -35.04
CA THR A 12 -10.04 -26.87 -35.93
C THR A 12 -10.83 -26.24 -37.07
N ARG A 13 -10.52 -26.69 -38.30
CA ARG A 13 -11.15 -26.22 -39.53
C ARG A 13 -12.52 -26.90 -39.71
N CYS A 14 -13.59 -26.13 -39.83
CA CYS A 14 -14.85 -26.61 -40.37
C CYS A 14 -14.97 -26.10 -41.81
N GLY A 15 -15.20 -26.99 -42.79
CA GLY A 15 -15.19 -26.67 -44.22
C GLY A 15 -16.22 -25.64 -44.70
N ALA A 16 -17.05 -25.10 -43.80
CA ALA A 16 -18.12 -24.14 -44.08
C ALA A 16 -17.77 -22.66 -43.74
N VAL A 17 -16.62 -22.37 -43.12
CA VAL A 17 -16.28 -21.00 -42.68
C VAL A 17 -15.14 -20.42 -43.53
N GLY A 18 -15.40 -19.29 -44.19
CA GLY A 18 -14.50 -18.62 -45.11
C GLY A 18 -13.21 -18.10 -44.46
N GLN A 19 -12.14 -18.16 -45.26
CA GLN A 19 -10.74 -17.75 -44.99
C GLN A 19 -9.96 -18.61 -43.99
N PRO A 20 -9.41 -19.77 -44.44
CA PRO A 20 -8.57 -20.66 -43.63
C PRO A 20 -7.38 -19.96 -42.94
N ASP A 21 -6.91 -18.86 -43.53
CA ASP A 21 -5.77 -18.10 -43.02
C ASP A 21 -6.10 -17.36 -41.71
N ALA A 22 -7.36 -17.02 -41.43
CA ALA A 22 -7.71 -16.28 -40.21
C ALA A 22 -7.55 -17.14 -38.95
N LEU A 23 -8.03 -18.39 -38.99
CA LEU A 23 -7.97 -19.32 -37.85
C LEU A 23 -6.53 -19.70 -37.51
N GLU A 24 -5.73 -20.04 -38.52
CA GLU A 24 -4.33 -20.42 -38.33
C GLU A 24 -3.48 -19.25 -37.84
N ARG A 25 -3.73 -18.03 -38.35
CA ARG A 25 -3.11 -16.81 -37.83
C ARG A 25 -3.51 -16.55 -36.38
N ALA A 26 -4.80 -16.58 -36.05
CA ALA A 26 -5.28 -16.33 -34.69
C ALA A 26 -4.64 -17.32 -33.69
N ALA A 27 -4.61 -18.61 -34.02
CA ALA A 27 -4.01 -19.64 -33.18
C ALA A 27 -2.50 -19.46 -33.01
N SER A 28 -1.79 -19.15 -34.10
CA SER A 28 -0.35 -18.94 -34.07
C SER A 28 0.03 -17.67 -33.31
N THR A 29 -0.72 -16.58 -33.51
CA THR A 29 -0.55 -15.31 -32.80
C THR A 29 -0.81 -15.47 -31.30
N LEU A 30 -1.88 -16.17 -30.91
CA LEU A 30 -2.17 -16.44 -29.50
C LEU A 30 -1.10 -17.33 -28.86
N HIS A 31 -0.70 -18.40 -29.54
CA HIS A 31 0.37 -19.28 -29.07
C HIS A 31 1.67 -18.48 -28.85
N ALA A 32 2.09 -17.68 -29.86
CA ALA A 32 3.30 -16.86 -29.77
C ALA A 32 3.26 -15.87 -28.59
N ALA A 33 2.11 -15.22 -28.37
CA ALA A 33 1.93 -14.29 -27.25
C ALA A 33 2.02 -14.99 -25.88
N LEU A 34 1.39 -16.16 -25.73
CA LEU A 34 1.37 -16.91 -24.46
C LEU A 34 2.69 -17.65 -24.15
N THR A 35 3.45 -18.00 -25.19
CA THR A 35 4.78 -18.64 -25.04
C THR A 35 5.93 -17.67 -25.22
N ASP A 36 5.68 -16.35 -25.16
CA ASP A 36 6.72 -15.34 -25.34
C ASP A 36 7.89 -15.60 -24.35
N PRO A 37 9.12 -15.84 -24.83
CA PRO A 37 10.29 -16.11 -23.98
C PRO A 37 10.59 -14.98 -22.99
N VAL A 38 10.17 -13.76 -23.29
CA VAL A 38 10.28 -12.59 -22.42
C VAL A 38 9.37 -12.75 -21.21
N LEU A 39 8.13 -13.18 -21.42
CA LEU A 39 7.16 -13.38 -20.35
C LEU A 39 7.40 -14.67 -19.56
N LYS A 40 8.09 -15.66 -20.16
CA LYS A 40 8.32 -17.03 -19.63
C LYS A 40 7.05 -17.64 -19.03
N ALA A 41 5.89 -17.28 -19.58
CA ALA A 41 4.63 -17.45 -18.88
C ALA A 41 4.12 -18.89 -18.96
N MET A 42 4.35 -19.56 -20.10
CA MET A 42 3.81 -20.89 -20.40
C MET A 42 4.76 -21.72 -21.26
N SER A 43 4.59 -23.03 -21.21
CA SER A 43 5.22 -24.00 -22.12
C SER A 43 4.16 -24.92 -22.73
N GLY A 44 4.28 -25.27 -23.99
CA GLY A 44 3.29 -26.09 -24.68
C GLY A 44 3.74 -26.53 -26.07
N PRO A 45 3.12 -27.56 -26.65
CA PRO A 45 3.31 -27.90 -28.05
C PRO A 45 2.72 -26.79 -28.96
N PRO A 46 3.18 -26.72 -30.22
CA PRO A 46 2.54 -25.86 -31.23
C PRO A 46 1.05 -26.19 -31.41
N VAL A 47 0.34 -25.28 -32.10
CA VAL A 47 -1.11 -25.36 -32.34
C VAL A 47 -1.53 -26.75 -32.83
N ALA A 48 -2.52 -27.33 -32.14
CA ALA A 48 -3.10 -28.63 -32.45
C ALA A 48 -4.46 -28.49 -33.17
N SER A 49 -4.97 -29.60 -33.69
CA SER A 49 -6.28 -29.70 -34.33
C SER A 49 -6.97 -30.99 -33.90
N PHE A 50 -8.30 -30.94 -33.74
CA PHE A 50 -9.09 -32.12 -33.39
C PHE A 50 -9.60 -32.81 -34.66
N ALA A 51 -9.08 -34.00 -34.94
CA ALA A 51 -9.57 -34.81 -36.07
C ALA A 51 -11.00 -35.30 -35.82
N ASP A 52 -11.24 -35.87 -34.64
CA ASP A 52 -12.50 -36.45 -34.21
C ASP A 52 -12.68 -36.32 -32.67
N PRO A 53 -13.83 -36.68 -32.10
CA PRO A 53 -14.06 -36.56 -30.66
C PRO A 53 -13.13 -37.39 -29.78
N ALA A 54 -12.69 -38.57 -30.25
CA ALA A 54 -11.77 -39.42 -29.48
C ALA A 54 -10.36 -38.80 -29.46
N ASP A 55 -9.93 -38.21 -30.57
CA ASP A 55 -8.71 -37.43 -30.68
C ASP A 55 -8.75 -36.18 -29.80
N ALA A 56 -9.85 -35.43 -29.81
CA ALA A 56 -10.03 -34.26 -28.94
C ALA A 56 -9.83 -34.62 -27.46
N ARG A 57 -10.51 -35.68 -27.00
CA ARG A 57 -10.36 -36.18 -25.63
C ARG A 57 -8.94 -36.63 -25.34
N ARG A 58 -8.31 -37.38 -26.25
CA ARG A 58 -6.94 -37.88 -26.07
C ARG A 58 -5.94 -36.73 -25.92
N GLN A 59 -5.99 -35.72 -26.78
CA GLN A 59 -5.06 -34.59 -26.76
C GLN A 59 -5.21 -33.75 -25.48
N VAL A 60 -6.44 -33.35 -25.14
CA VAL A 60 -6.72 -32.56 -23.93
C VAL A 60 -6.30 -33.31 -22.67
N MET A 61 -6.67 -34.59 -22.53
CA MET A 61 -6.30 -35.37 -21.36
C MET A 61 -4.79 -35.65 -21.28
N THR A 62 -4.08 -35.69 -22.41
CA THR A 62 -2.62 -35.77 -22.42
C THR A 62 -2.00 -34.49 -21.89
N ALA A 63 -2.46 -33.32 -22.36
CA ALA A 63 -2.00 -32.03 -21.86
C ALA A 63 -2.32 -31.84 -20.36
N ALA A 64 -3.51 -32.25 -19.92
CA ALA A 64 -3.92 -32.20 -18.52
C ALA A 64 -3.01 -33.03 -17.61
N ARG A 65 -2.68 -34.26 -18.02
CA ARG A 65 -1.74 -35.13 -17.29
C ARG A 65 -0.32 -34.57 -17.27
N THR A 66 0.13 -33.97 -18.37
CA THR A 66 1.44 -33.31 -18.44
C THR A 66 1.51 -32.12 -17.49
N ALA A 67 0.48 -31.26 -17.49
CA ALA A 67 0.36 -30.14 -16.57
C ALA A 67 0.33 -30.61 -15.11
N SER A 68 -0.49 -31.61 -14.79
CA SER A 68 -0.60 -32.21 -13.45
C SER A 68 0.74 -32.75 -12.94
N ARG A 69 1.49 -33.50 -13.76
CA ARG A 69 2.84 -34.00 -13.40
C ARG A 69 3.85 -32.89 -13.13
N ALA A 70 3.70 -31.74 -13.79
CA ALA A 70 4.54 -30.58 -13.59
C ALA A 70 4.08 -29.69 -12.41
N GLY A 71 3.00 -30.04 -11.71
CA GLY A 71 2.38 -29.18 -10.71
C GLY A 71 1.86 -27.87 -11.32
N ALA A 72 1.54 -27.88 -12.61
CA ALA A 72 1.18 -26.71 -13.40
C ALA A 72 -0.33 -26.60 -13.59
N ARG A 73 -0.80 -25.37 -13.87
CA ARG A 73 -2.16 -25.12 -14.38
C ARG A 73 -2.20 -25.36 -15.89
N LEU A 74 -3.27 -25.98 -16.40
CA LEU A 74 -3.51 -26.07 -17.85
C LEU A 74 -4.24 -24.83 -18.35
N VAL A 75 -3.68 -24.19 -19.38
CA VAL A 75 -4.35 -23.16 -20.19
C VAL A 75 -4.73 -23.81 -21.51
N LEU A 76 -6.02 -23.95 -21.75
CA LEU A 76 -6.59 -24.58 -22.95
C LEU A 76 -7.31 -23.54 -23.79
N ALA A 77 -6.78 -23.23 -24.97
CA ALA A 77 -7.44 -22.35 -25.93
C ALA A 77 -8.10 -23.19 -27.03
N VAL A 78 -9.40 -23.00 -27.28
CA VAL A 78 -10.16 -23.69 -28.32
C VAL A 78 -10.77 -22.66 -29.28
N LEU A 79 -10.30 -22.70 -30.53
CA LEU A 79 -10.66 -21.78 -31.60
C LEU A 79 -11.35 -22.56 -32.72
N GLY A 80 -12.48 -22.08 -33.22
CA GLY A 80 -13.17 -22.77 -34.33
C GLY A 80 -14.67 -22.53 -34.35
N SER A 81 -15.44 -23.50 -34.84
CA SER A 81 -16.90 -23.39 -34.95
C SER A 81 -17.61 -24.18 -33.85
N ALA A 82 -18.74 -23.66 -33.39
CA ALA A 82 -19.59 -24.33 -32.41
C ALA A 82 -21.08 -24.23 -32.75
N SER A 83 -21.84 -25.20 -32.24
CA SER A 83 -23.31 -25.20 -32.21
C SER A 83 -23.74 -25.40 -30.75
N GLY A 84 -24.13 -24.31 -30.07
CA GLY A 84 -24.40 -24.35 -28.63
C GLY A 84 -23.14 -24.62 -27.82
N THR A 85 -23.11 -25.73 -27.07
CA THR A 85 -21.94 -26.19 -26.31
C THR A 85 -21.10 -27.24 -27.06
N GLN A 86 -21.45 -27.53 -28.31
CA GLN A 86 -20.78 -28.53 -29.12
C GLN A 86 -19.76 -27.88 -30.06
N TYR A 87 -18.50 -28.31 -29.98
CA TYR A 87 -17.42 -27.90 -30.88
C TYR A 87 -17.35 -28.80 -32.10
N VAL A 88 -17.19 -28.22 -33.29
CA VAL A 88 -17.12 -28.98 -34.55
C VAL A 88 -15.67 -29.35 -34.86
N THR A 89 -15.40 -30.64 -35.03
CA THR A 89 -14.07 -31.18 -35.37
C THR A 89 -13.77 -31.07 -36.86
N ALA A 90 -12.55 -31.45 -37.27
CA ALA A 90 -12.13 -31.37 -38.68
C ALA A 90 -12.95 -32.28 -39.59
N THR A 91 -13.45 -33.39 -39.05
CA THR A 91 -14.35 -34.34 -39.74
C THR A 91 -15.81 -33.88 -39.76
N GLY A 92 -16.14 -32.75 -39.14
CA GLY A 92 -17.51 -32.27 -38.98
C GLY A 92 -18.29 -32.93 -37.83
N ALA A 93 -17.65 -33.85 -37.08
CA ALA A 93 -18.23 -34.42 -35.86
C ALA A 93 -18.28 -33.37 -34.74
N THR A 94 -19.09 -33.61 -33.71
CA THR A 94 -19.23 -32.68 -32.58
C THR A 94 -18.64 -33.23 -31.29
N VAL A 95 -18.05 -32.34 -30.50
CA VAL A 95 -17.47 -32.59 -29.18
C VAL A 95 -18.21 -31.77 -28.15
N ASP A 96 -18.71 -32.41 -27.09
CA ASP A 96 -19.27 -31.70 -25.94
C ASP A 96 -18.14 -31.01 -25.15
N LEU A 97 -18.02 -29.70 -25.31
CA LEU A 97 -16.98 -28.92 -24.63
C LEU A 97 -17.19 -28.91 -23.12
N ARG A 98 -18.44 -28.89 -22.64
CA ARG A 98 -18.68 -28.86 -21.19
C ARG A 98 -18.14 -30.13 -20.55
N GLN A 99 -18.48 -31.29 -21.10
CA GLN A 99 -17.99 -32.56 -20.56
C GLN A 99 -16.46 -32.66 -20.68
N LEU A 100 -15.88 -32.26 -21.81
CA LEU A 100 -14.43 -32.31 -22.01
C LEU A 100 -13.66 -31.42 -21.03
N LEU A 101 -14.15 -30.20 -20.78
CA LEU A 101 -13.53 -29.28 -19.83
C LEU A 101 -13.73 -29.74 -18.38
N GLN A 102 -14.87 -30.35 -18.06
CA GLN A 102 -15.12 -30.92 -16.73
C GLN A 102 -14.20 -32.11 -16.44
N ASP A 103 -14.07 -33.05 -17.38
CA ASP A 103 -13.11 -34.17 -17.30
C ASP A 103 -11.67 -33.66 -17.08
N CYS A 104 -11.32 -32.53 -17.71
CA CYS A 104 -10.00 -31.93 -17.57
C CYS A 104 -9.80 -31.26 -16.20
N ALA A 105 -10.78 -30.52 -15.71
CA ALA A 105 -10.72 -29.81 -14.43
C ALA A 105 -10.62 -30.76 -13.23
N GLU A 106 -11.13 -31.99 -13.36
CA GLU A 106 -10.96 -33.06 -12.36
C GLU A 106 -9.50 -33.53 -12.23
N VAL A 107 -8.66 -33.31 -13.24
CA VAL A 107 -7.26 -33.76 -13.26
C VAL A 107 -6.28 -32.65 -12.89
N VAL A 108 -6.58 -31.40 -13.26
CA VAL A 108 -5.67 -30.27 -13.12
C VAL A 108 -6.44 -28.94 -13.04
N PRO A 109 -5.96 -27.93 -12.30
CA PRO A 109 -6.51 -26.58 -12.39
C PRO A 109 -6.55 -26.11 -13.85
N LEU A 110 -7.70 -25.59 -14.28
CA LEU A 110 -7.99 -25.29 -15.68
C LEU A 110 -8.33 -23.81 -15.88
N THR A 111 -7.73 -23.23 -16.90
CA THR A 111 -8.17 -21.96 -17.51
C THR A 111 -8.47 -22.22 -18.99
N ALA A 112 -9.72 -22.05 -19.40
CA ALA A 112 -10.16 -22.27 -20.77
C ALA A 112 -10.46 -20.96 -21.49
N LEU A 113 -9.95 -20.81 -22.72
CA LEU A 113 -10.17 -19.67 -23.60
C LEU A 113 -10.89 -20.16 -24.85
N LEU A 114 -12.18 -19.85 -24.98
CA LEU A 114 -13.03 -20.33 -26.07
C LEU A 114 -13.38 -19.15 -26.98
N ASP A 115 -12.95 -19.18 -28.24
CA ASP A 115 -13.37 -18.21 -29.26
C ASP A 115 -14.01 -18.97 -30.41
N LEU A 116 -15.33 -19.01 -30.39
CA LEU A 116 -16.15 -19.93 -31.15
C LEU A 116 -17.05 -19.17 -32.12
N HIS A 117 -16.96 -19.51 -33.39
CA HIS A 117 -17.87 -19.01 -34.41
C HIS A 117 -19.23 -19.72 -34.30
N GLY A 118 -20.33 -18.94 -34.31
CA GLY A 118 -21.70 -19.43 -34.20
C GLY A 118 -22.38 -19.06 -32.88
N ALA A 119 -23.57 -19.60 -32.63
CA ALA A 119 -24.28 -19.41 -31.37
C ALA A 119 -23.64 -20.27 -30.26
N ALA A 120 -22.56 -19.77 -29.67
CA ALA A 120 -21.92 -20.40 -28.52
C ALA A 120 -22.55 -19.89 -27.21
N HIS A 121 -22.94 -20.81 -26.34
CA HIS A 121 -23.37 -20.46 -24.98
C HIS A 121 -22.18 -20.44 -24.03
N PRO A 122 -22.18 -19.56 -23.02
CA PRO A 122 -21.18 -19.61 -21.94
C PRO A 122 -21.09 -21.00 -21.33
N VAL A 123 -19.88 -21.52 -21.18
CA VAL A 123 -19.61 -22.83 -20.58
C VAL A 123 -19.11 -22.63 -19.16
N THR A 124 -19.78 -23.24 -18.19
CA THR A 124 -19.36 -23.26 -16.78
C THR A 124 -18.73 -24.61 -16.43
N VAL A 125 -17.64 -24.59 -15.67
CA VAL A 125 -16.87 -25.77 -15.24
C VAL A 125 -16.57 -25.63 -13.75
N ASN A 126 -16.81 -26.68 -12.97
CA ASN A 126 -16.56 -26.63 -11.53
C ASN A 126 -15.05 -26.57 -11.25
N GLY A 127 -14.60 -25.53 -10.54
CA GLY A 127 -13.19 -25.33 -10.20
C GLY A 127 -12.30 -24.86 -11.37
N GLY A 128 -12.91 -24.49 -12.50
CA GLY A 128 -12.21 -23.93 -13.66
C GLY A 128 -12.62 -22.49 -13.96
N THR A 129 -11.74 -21.74 -14.61
CA THR A 129 -12.03 -20.39 -15.13
C THR A 129 -12.22 -20.50 -16.64
N VAL A 130 -13.35 -20.04 -17.18
CA VAL A 130 -13.67 -20.16 -18.61
C VAL A 130 -14.03 -18.80 -19.18
N LEU A 131 -13.30 -18.37 -20.20
CA LEU A 131 -13.58 -17.18 -20.99
C LEU A 131 -14.18 -17.60 -22.33
N THR A 132 -15.44 -17.26 -22.60
CA THR A 132 -16.16 -17.65 -23.81
C THR A 132 -16.50 -16.44 -24.66
N ALA A 133 -16.08 -16.44 -25.92
CA ALA A 133 -16.41 -15.44 -26.92
C ALA A 133 -17.12 -16.09 -28.11
N ALA A 134 -18.19 -15.45 -28.58
CA ALA A 134 -18.95 -15.86 -29.75
C ALA A 134 -18.73 -14.85 -30.88
N THR A 135 -17.49 -14.71 -31.35
CA THR A 135 -17.12 -13.65 -32.29
C THR A 135 -17.03 -14.13 -33.73
N HIS A 136 -17.34 -13.24 -34.66
CA HIS A 136 -16.95 -13.43 -36.06
C HIS A 136 -15.45 -13.15 -36.18
N ASP A 137 -14.76 -13.93 -37.01
CA ASP A 137 -13.33 -13.75 -37.35
C ASP A 137 -12.35 -13.85 -36.17
N LEU A 138 -12.74 -14.48 -35.05
CA LEU A 138 -11.87 -14.69 -33.89
C LEU A 138 -11.32 -13.39 -33.29
N ARG A 139 -12.17 -12.34 -33.28
CA ARG A 139 -11.80 -11.00 -32.79
C ARG A 139 -11.34 -11.03 -31.34
N ALA A 140 -11.95 -11.85 -30.49
CA ALA A 140 -11.56 -11.94 -29.09
C ALA A 140 -10.14 -12.50 -28.94
N THR A 141 -9.76 -13.49 -29.75
CA THR A 141 -8.40 -14.05 -29.78
C THR A 141 -7.35 -13.03 -30.20
N PHE A 142 -7.63 -12.25 -31.25
CA PHE A 142 -6.72 -11.18 -31.68
C PHE A 142 -6.61 -10.07 -30.65
N ALA A 143 -7.73 -9.65 -30.04
CA ALA A 143 -7.74 -8.65 -28.98
C ALA A 143 -6.95 -9.12 -27.76
N LEU A 144 -7.15 -10.37 -27.31
CA LEU A 144 -6.39 -10.96 -26.21
C LEU A 144 -4.89 -11.01 -26.52
N SER A 145 -4.53 -11.43 -27.73
CA SER A 145 -3.13 -11.48 -28.14
C SER A 145 -2.48 -10.09 -28.17
N ALA A 146 -3.22 -9.07 -28.61
CA ALA A 146 -2.77 -7.68 -28.60
C ALA A 146 -2.55 -7.18 -27.17
N VAL A 147 -3.49 -7.44 -26.25
CA VAL A 147 -3.35 -7.08 -24.82
C VAL A 147 -2.14 -7.76 -24.19
N ILE A 148 -1.92 -9.06 -24.45
CA ILE A 148 -0.74 -9.78 -23.93
C ILE A 148 0.56 -9.20 -24.49
N THR A 149 0.58 -8.89 -25.79
CA THR A 149 1.81 -8.45 -26.48
C THR A 149 2.18 -7.01 -26.11
N ALA A 150 1.21 -6.12 -26.03
CA ALA A 150 1.41 -4.71 -25.66
C ALA A 150 1.54 -4.52 -24.14
N GLY A 151 0.89 -5.40 -23.37
CA GLY A 151 0.63 -5.20 -21.95
C GLY A 151 -0.58 -4.27 -21.73
N ASP A 152 -1.07 -4.27 -20.50
CA ASP A 152 -2.18 -3.41 -20.07
C ASP A 152 -1.64 -2.27 -19.18
N PRO A 153 -1.63 -1.01 -19.66
CA PRO A 153 -1.11 0.11 -18.88
C PRO A 153 -1.95 0.45 -17.65
N ALA A 154 -3.22 0.05 -17.63
CA ALA A 154 -4.11 0.22 -16.48
C ALA A 154 -4.17 -1.03 -15.60
N GLY A 155 -3.61 -2.16 -16.06
CA GLY A 155 -3.66 -3.45 -15.39
C GLY A 155 -2.55 -3.65 -14.36
N ASP A 156 -2.68 -4.72 -13.57
CA ASP A 156 -1.73 -5.11 -12.53
C ASP A 156 -0.45 -5.76 -13.08
N GLU A 157 0.43 -6.25 -12.18
CA GLU A 157 1.66 -7.02 -12.50
C GLU A 157 1.40 -8.24 -13.41
N HIS A 158 0.15 -8.73 -13.45
CA HIS A 158 -0.27 -9.83 -14.32
C HIS A 158 -1.52 -9.45 -15.09
N ILE A 159 -1.59 -9.83 -16.36
CA ILE A 159 -2.85 -9.86 -17.11
C ILE A 159 -3.62 -11.07 -16.60
N ALA A 160 -4.80 -10.85 -16.02
CA ALA A 160 -5.65 -11.90 -15.49
C ALA A 160 -6.87 -12.16 -16.39
N VAL A 161 -7.34 -13.40 -16.41
CA VAL A 161 -8.67 -13.74 -16.93
C VAL A 161 -9.68 -13.30 -15.88
N ASP A 162 -10.23 -12.10 -16.04
CA ASP A 162 -11.16 -11.45 -15.11
C ASP A 162 -12.29 -10.72 -15.87
N PRO A 163 -13.29 -10.13 -15.17
CA PRO A 163 -14.37 -9.41 -15.83
C PRO A 163 -13.92 -8.22 -16.68
N ALA A 164 -12.81 -7.57 -16.34
CA ALA A 164 -12.29 -6.41 -17.08
C ALA A 164 -11.68 -6.85 -18.42
N LEU A 165 -10.83 -7.88 -18.42
CA LEU A 165 -10.31 -8.47 -19.64
C LEU A 165 -11.44 -9.01 -20.51
N ALA A 166 -12.43 -9.69 -19.91
CA ALA A 166 -13.60 -10.20 -20.61
C ALA A 166 -14.36 -9.08 -21.32
N ALA A 167 -14.60 -7.95 -20.65
CA ALA A 167 -15.23 -6.77 -21.28
C ALA A 167 -14.37 -6.21 -22.42
N THR A 168 -13.06 -6.07 -22.23
CA THR A 168 -12.12 -5.53 -23.22
C THR A 168 -12.12 -6.34 -24.53
N ILE A 169 -12.19 -7.66 -24.45
CA ILE A 169 -12.14 -8.53 -25.64
C ILE A 169 -13.53 -8.96 -26.14
N GLY A 170 -14.61 -8.51 -25.50
CA GLY A 170 -15.98 -8.89 -25.85
C GLY A 170 -16.33 -10.36 -25.55
N ALA A 171 -15.85 -10.88 -24.43
CA ALA A 171 -16.08 -12.24 -23.95
C ALA A 171 -16.92 -12.29 -22.67
N THR A 172 -17.45 -13.47 -22.35
CA THR A 172 -18.14 -13.78 -21.09
C THR A 172 -17.25 -14.65 -20.21
N LEU A 173 -17.06 -14.25 -18.96
CA LEU A 173 -16.30 -15.00 -17.96
C LEU A 173 -17.22 -15.87 -17.09
N THR A 174 -16.79 -17.09 -16.79
CA THR A 174 -17.33 -17.91 -15.69
C THR A 174 -16.19 -18.46 -14.83
N GLY A 175 -16.45 -18.60 -13.52
CA GLY A 175 -15.43 -18.98 -12.52
C GLY A 175 -14.68 -17.79 -11.93
N ASP A 176 -13.70 -18.08 -11.08
CA ASP A 176 -12.92 -17.07 -10.38
C ASP A 176 -11.82 -16.46 -11.26
N PRO A 177 -11.45 -15.18 -11.05
CA PRO A 177 -10.33 -14.55 -11.74
C PRO A 177 -9.02 -15.29 -11.57
N VAL A 178 -8.26 -15.44 -12.66
CA VAL A 178 -6.98 -16.16 -12.66
C VAL A 178 -5.90 -15.41 -13.42
N PRO A 179 -4.71 -15.20 -12.83
CA PRO A 179 -3.56 -14.61 -13.54
C PRO A 179 -3.14 -15.48 -14.73
N LEU A 180 -3.08 -14.88 -15.93
CA LEU A 180 -2.75 -15.55 -17.19
C LEU A 180 -1.25 -15.46 -17.49
N VAL A 181 -0.74 -14.23 -17.65
CA VAL A 181 0.67 -13.93 -17.97
C VAL A 181 1.15 -12.72 -17.16
N PRO A 182 2.46 -12.57 -16.89
CA PRO A 182 3.01 -11.30 -16.42
C PRO A 182 2.64 -10.18 -17.40
N ASN A 183 2.24 -9.03 -16.87
CA ASN A 183 1.91 -7.87 -17.68
C ASN A 183 3.20 -7.21 -18.17
N ARG A 184 3.36 -7.10 -19.48
CA ARG A 184 4.60 -6.63 -20.11
C ARG A 184 5.01 -5.22 -19.69
N VAL A 185 4.03 -4.36 -19.37
CA VAL A 185 4.27 -3.00 -18.85
C VAL A 185 4.96 -3.03 -17.47
N TRP A 186 4.83 -4.13 -16.73
CA TRP A 186 5.37 -4.30 -15.39
C TRP A 186 6.62 -5.19 -15.34
N VAL A 187 7.25 -5.48 -16.49
CA VAL A 187 8.54 -6.19 -16.55
C VAL A 187 9.68 -5.21 -16.89
N PRO A 188 10.16 -4.39 -15.94
CA PRO A 188 11.03 -3.22 -16.21
C PRO A 188 12.44 -3.52 -16.72
N HIS A 189 12.83 -4.79 -16.91
CA HIS A 189 14.21 -5.18 -17.24
C HIS A 189 14.35 -5.78 -18.66
N LEU A 190 13.25 -5.99 -19.39
CA LEU A 190 13.30 -6.65 -20.70
C LEU A 190 13.19 -5.71 -21.90
N LEU A 191 12.87 -4.42 -21.69
CA LEU A 191 12.75 -3.42 -22.76
C LEU A 191 13.83 -2.32 -22.72
N GLY A 192 14.77 -2.38 -21.77
CA GLY A 192 15.78 -1.33 -21.61
C GLY A 192 15.23 0.01 -21.08
N GLU A 193 14.04 0.00 -20.47
CA GLU A 193 13.49 1.18 -19.81
C GLU A 193 14.30 1.52 -18.55
N VAL A 194 14.73 2.77 -18.43
CA VAL A 194 15.49 3.25 -17.27
C VAL A 194 14.59 3.69 -16.11
N ILE A 195 13.36 4.10 -16.40
CA ILE A 195 12.35 4.47 -15.41
C ILE A 195 11.22 3.43 -15.41
N GLY A 196 10.68 3.16 -14.23
CA GLY A 196 9.53 2.30 -14.02
C GLY A 196 8.19 3.01 -14.24
N PRO A 197 7.07 2.31 -13.93
CA PRO A 197 5.72 2.79 -14.23
C PRO A 197 5.36 4.13 -13.55
N LEU A 198 5.85 4.36 -12.32
CA LEU A 198 5.54 5.58 -11.59
C LEU A 198 6.31 6.78 -12.19
N GLY A 199 7.59 6.59 -12.50
CA GLY A 199 8.40 7.59 -13.18
C GLY A 199 7.83 7.92 -14.55
N ARG A 200 7.48 6.90 -15.34
CA ARG A 200 6.85 7.06 -16.66
C ARG A 200 5.56 7.85 -16.60
N ALA A 201 4.61 7.45 -15.75
CA ALA A 201 3.33 8.14 -15.63
C ALA A 201 3.50 9.61 -15.22
N THR A 202 4.52 9.92 -14.41
CA THR A 202 4.85 11.28 -13.98
C THR A 202 5.45 12.09 -15.13
N VAL A 203 6.47 11.55 -15.83
CA VAL A 203 7.13 12.22 -16.95
C VAL A 203 6.16 12.43 -18.11
N ASP A 204 5.42 11.40 -18.51
CA ASP A 204 4.48 11.47 -19.62
C ASP A 204 3.45 12.57 -19.37
N ARG A 205 2.90 12.69 -18.15
CA ARG A 205 1.96 13.77 -17.79
C ARG A 205 2.57 15.16 -17.94
N LEU A 206 3.83 15.33 -17.54
CA LEU A 206 4.53 16.61 -17.67
C LEU A 206 4.82 16.94 -19.14
N LEU A 207 5.18 15.93 -19.94
CA LEU A 207 5.41 16.10 -21.38
C LEU A 207 4.15 16.49 -22.13
N HIS A 208 3.01 15.88 -21.82
CA HIS A 208 1.73 16.30 -22.41
C HIS A 208 1.39 17.75 -22.08
N ALA A 209 1.72 18.24 -20.88
CA ALA A 209 1.51 19.63 -20.50
C ALA A 209 2.52 20.59 -21.13
N TRP A 210 3.74 20.12 -21.40
CA TRP A 210 4.81 20.93 -21.98
C TRP A 210 4.71 21.03 -23.51
N GLY A 211 4.37 19.93 -24.19
CA GLY A 211 4.11 19.88 -25.64
C GLY A 211 5.34 19.95 -26.57
N GLU A 212 6.51 20.31 -26.05
CA GLU A 212 7.74 20.54 -26.84
C GLU A 212 8.59 19.28 -27.06
N PHE A 213 8.31 18.18 -26.34
CA PHE A 213 9.07 16.92 -26.44
C PHE A 213 8.13 15.72 -26.62
N PRO A 214 8.34 14.89 -27.66
CA PRO A 214 7.46 13.76 -27.95
C PRO A 214 7.60 12.67 -26.88
N VAL A 215 6.47 12.09 -26.44
CA VAL A 215 6.48 10.97 -25.51
C VAL A 215 7.00 9.71 -26.23
N PRO A 216 8.17 9.16 -25.85
CA PRO A 216 8.70 7.99 -26.50
C PRO A 216 7.91 6.74 -26.08
N PRO A 217 7.84 5.70 -26.94
CA PRO A 217 7.21 4.44 -26.57
C PRO A 217 7.95 3.71 -25.44
N VAL A 218 9.28 3.95 -25.34
CA VAL A 218 10.21 3.34 -24.38
C VAL A 218 11.18 4.41 -23.88
N TRP A 219 11.36 4.49 -22.56
CA TRP A 219 12.30 5.42 -21.92
C TRP A 219 13.69 4.81 -21.78
N THR A 220 14.51 4.90 -22.83
CA THR A 220 15.94 4.49 -22.76
C THR A 220 16.78 5.53 -22.01
N ARG A 221 18.01 5.17 -21.59
CA ARG A 221 18.95 6.13 -20.99
C ARG A 221 19.19 7.34 -21.90
N GLU A 222 19.45 7.08 -23.18
CA GLU A 222 19.66 8.12 -24.19
C GLU A 222 18.46 9.06 -24.30
N ARG A 223 17.23 8.53 -24.38
CA ARG A 223 16.01 9.38 -24.43
C ARG A 223 15.78 10.15 -23.14
N PHE A 224 16.12 9.57 -22.00
CA PHE A 224 16.02 10.24 -20.71
C PHE A 224 17.01 11.40 -20.60
N ASP A 225 18.25 11.21 -21.08
CA ASP A 225 19.26 12.27 -21.14
C ASP A 225 18.91 13.35 -22.17
N GLU A 226 18.36 12.98 -23.34
CA GLU A 226 17.84 13.91 -24.35
C GLU A 226 16.72 14.80 -23.80
N LEU A 227 15.82 14.24 -22.98
CA LEU A 227 14.76 15.01 -22.32
C LEU A 227 15.34 16.13 -21.45
N ARG A 228 16.39 15.83 -20.67
CA ARG A 228 17.08 16.84 -19.88
C ARG A 228 17.70 17.91 -20.76
N ALA A 229 18.45 17.52 -21.78
CA ALA A 229 19.12 18.46 -22.68
C ALA A 229 18.11 19.37 -23.41
N ALA A 230 16.98 18.82 -23.83
CA ALA A 230 15.88 19.58 -24.43
C ALA A 230 15.27 20.58 -23.43
N ALA A 231 15.02 20.16 -22.19
CA ALA A 231 14.47 21.03 -21.16
C ALA A 231 15.46 22.14 -20.71
N GLU A 232 16.77 21.86 -20.70
CA GLU A 232 17.82 22.86 -20.43
C GLU A 232 17.97 23.89 -21.56
N SER A 233 17.69 23.48 -22.81
CA SER A 233 17.77 24.35 -24.00
C SER A 233 16.50 25.16 -24.26
N ALA A 234 15.39 24.79 -23.63
CA ALA A 234 14.09 25.44 -23.80
C ALA A 234 13.96 26.71 -22.94
N PRO A 235 13.00 27.61 -23.27
CA PRO A 235 12.73 28.78 -22.44
C PRO A 235 12.44 28.41 -20.98
N ASP A 236 12.93 29.23 -20.05
CA ASP A 236 12.72 29.04 -18.63
C ASP A 236 11.24 29.31 -18.25
N THR A 237 10.48 28.23 -18.13
CA THR A 237 9.05 28.22 -17.83
C THR A 237 8.79 27.31 -16.65
N LEU A 238 7.61 27.42 -16.04
CA LEU A 238 7.20 26.50 -14.98
C LEU A 238 7.22 25.02 -15.45
N GLY A 239 6.86 24.78 -16.72
CA GLY A 239 6.89 23.44 -17.32
C GLY A 239 8.30 22.87 -17.41
N THR A 240 9.25 23.63 -17.96
CA THR A 240 10.65 23.20 -18.10
C THR A 240 11.30 22.98 -16.73
N ARG A 241 11.08 23.87 -15.76
CA ARG A 241 11.57 23.68 -14.37
C ARG A 241 11.01 22.40 -13.72
N ARG A 242 9.72 22.11 -13.90
CA ARG A 242 9.10 20.88 -13.37
C ARG A 242 9.68 19.61 -14.00
N ILE A 243 9.97 19.65 -15.30
CA ILE A 243 10.62 18.54 -16.00
C ILE A 243 12.04 18.34 -15.48
N LEU A 244 12.85 19.39 -15.39
CA LEU A 244 14.21 19.30 -14.86
C LEU A 244 14.24 18.78 -13.41
N HIS A 245 13.29 19.22 -12.59
CA HIS A 245 13.14 18.76 -11.21
C HIS A 245 12.75 17.28 -11.11
N THR A 246 11.77 16.85 -11.92
CA THR A 246 11.31 15.45 -11.97
C THR A 246 12.38 14.53 -12.55
N HIS A 247 13.04 14.94 -13.63
CA HIS A 247 14.16 14.23 -14.23
C HIS A 247 15.28 14.04 -13.20
N SER A 248 15.66 15.10 -12.47
CA SER A 248 16.70 15.01 -11.44
C SER A 248 16.34 14.02 -10.34
N ALA A 249 15.07 14.00 -9.88
CA ALA A 249 14.61 13.03 -8.89
C ALA A 249 14.71 11.59 -9.43
N LEU A 250 14.15 11.33 -10.61
CA LEU A 250 14.15 10.00 -11.21
C LEU A 250 15.57 9.53 -11.56
N PHE A 251 16.48 10.42 -11.95
CA PHE A 251 17.89 10.09 -12.14
C PHE A 251 18.51 9.43 -10.90
N TYR A 252 18.22 9.92 -9.70
CA TYR A 252 18.69 9.28 -8.47
C TYR A 252 18.10 7.89 -8.27
N ALA A 253 16.82 7.70 -8.58
CA ALA A 253 16.15 6.40 -8.51
C ALA A 253 16.76 5.39 -9.50
N VAL A 254 17.02 5.80 -10.75
CA VAL A 254 17.67 4.96 -11.77
C VAL A 254 19.04 4.49 -11.30
N ARG A 255 19.89 5.41 -10.83
CA ARG A 255 21.24 5.08 -10.33
C ARG A 255 21.18 4.22 -9.07
N ALA A 256 20.21 4.47 -8.20
CA ALA A 256 20.00 3.66 -7.00
C ALA A 256 19.54 2.24 -7.34
N ALA A 257 18.74 2.06 -8.40
CA ALA A 257 18.32 0.73 -8.85
C ALA A 257 19.50 -0.08 -9.40
N GLU A 258 20.45 0.56 -10.08
CA GLU A 258 21.71 -0.08 -10.48
C GLU A 258 22.54 -0.51 -9.27
N CYS A 259 22.71 0.38 -8.29
CA CYS A 259 23.39 0.07 -7.04
C CYS A 259 22.73 -1.08 -6.26
N ALA A 260 21.41 -1.07 -6.15
CA ALA A 260 20.67 -2.06 -5.38
C ALA A 260 20.70 -3.47 -6.01
N ARG A 261 20.99 -3.60 -7.31
CA ARG A 261 21.17 -4.92 -7.96
C ARG A 261 22.46 -5.63 -7.51
N GLU A 262 23.43 -4.89 -7.00
CA GLU A 262 24.65 -5.45 -6.39
C GLU A 262 24.39 -5.98 -4.97
N LEU A 263 23.20 -5.73 -4.41
CA LEU A 263 22.75 -6.29 -3.14
C LEU A 263 21.93 -7.55 -3.42
N ASP A 264 22.15 -8.61 -2.65
CA ASP A 264 21.39 -9.88 -2.75
C ASP A 264 19.97 -9.73 -2.14
N LEU A 265 19.13 -8.94 -2.82
CA LEU A 265 17.82 -8.53 -2.32
C LEU A 265 16.73 -9.56 -2.60
N SER A 266 16.06 -10.01 -1.55
CA SER A 266 14.76 -10.67 -1.66
C SER A 266 13.62 -9.66 -1.73
N THR A 267 12.46 -10.06 -2.27
CA THR A 267 11.25 -9.24 -2.25
C THR A 267 10.87 -8.79 -0.83
N ASP A 268 11.07 -9.66 0.16
CA ASP A 268 10.75 -9.34 1.55
C ASP A 268 11.73 -8.34 2.17
N ALA A 269 13.01 -8.42 1.79
CA ALA A 269 14.01 -7.40 2.16
C ALA A 269 13.65 -6.02 1.56
N ILE A 270 13.21 -5.99 0.30
CA ILE A 270 12.76 -4.74 -0.36
C ILE A 270 11.56 -4.15 0.37
N ARG A 271 10.55 -4.97 0.72
CA ARG A 271 9.38 -4.49 1.48
C ARG A 271 9.76 -3.98 2.86
N ALA A 272 10.58 -4.72 3.59
CA ALA A 272 11.04 -4.32 4.93
C ALA A 272 11.78 -2.98 4.88
N ALA A 273 12.65 -2.78 3.89
CA ALA A 273 13.37 -1.53 3.69
C ALA A 273 12.44 -0.37 3.31
N ALA A 274 11.53 -0.57 2.36
CA ALA A 274 10.55 0.44 1.95
C ALA A 274 9.66 0.89 3.13
N THR A 275 9.16 -0.08 3.89
CA THR A 275 8.42 0.13 5.14
C THR A 275 9.22 0.94 6.15
N ALA A 276 10.51 0.64 6.34
CA ALA A 276 11.35 1.36 7.29
C ALA A 276 11.53 2.85 6.97
N VAL A 277 11.35 3.25 5.71
CA VAL A 277 11.46 4.65 5.26
C VAL A 277 10.10 5.27 4.88
N GLY A 278 8.98 4.60 5.20
CA GLY A 278 7.63 5.12 4.97
C GLY A 278 7.20 5.13 3.50
N VAL A 279 7.83 4.30 2.67
CA VAL A 279 7.51 4.10 1.25
C VAL A 279 6.69 2.83 1.09
N THR A 280 5.67 2.87 0.24
CA THR A 280 4.82 1.71 -0.05
C THR A 280 4.90 1.35 -1.52
N GLY A 281 4.98 0.04 -1.81
CA GLY A 281 4.96 -0.46 -3.18
C GLY A 281 4.32 -1.83 -3.26
N ASP A 282 3.48 -2.01 -4.28
CA ASP A 282 2.92 -3.31 -4.65
C ASP A 282 3.82 -4.00 -5.68
N GLY A 283 3.75 -5.33 -5.74
CA GLY A 283 4.49 -6.17 -6.70
C GLY A 283 5.60 -7.01 -6.07
N SER A 284 6.50 -7.52 -6.93
CA SER A 284 7.59 -8.41 -6.52
C SER A 284 8.91 -8.14 -7.26
N GLY A 285 10.02 -8.63 -6.67
CA GLY A 285 11.35 -8.62 -7.30
C GLY A 285 11.84 -7.24 -7.75
N SER A 286 12.40 -7.17 -8.95
CA SER A 286 12.98 -5.94 -9.52
C SER A 286 11.94 -4.87 -9.83
N GLY A 287 10.69 -5.25 -10.12
CA GLY A 287 9.58 -4.31 -10.32
C GLY A 287 9.23 -3.55 -9.05
N LEU A 288 9.16 -4.27 -7.93
CA LEU A 288 8.97 -3.66 -6.62
C LEU A 288 10.14 -2.71 -6.28
N LEU A 289 11.38 -3.14 -6.49
CA LEU A 289 12.58 -2.33 -6.22
C LEU A 289 12.55 -0.98 -6.95
N VAL A 290 12.30 -1.00 -8.26
CA VAL A 290 12.23 0.22 -9.07
C VAL A 290 11.11 1.12 -8.55
N ARG A 291 9.93 0.56 -8.30
CA ARG A 291 8.78 1.33 -7.81
C ARG A 291 9.05 2.05 -6.48
N VAL A 292 9.64 1.36 -5.50
CA VAL A 292 9.92 1.98 -4.20
C VAL A 292 11.02 3.05 -4.29
N LEU A 293 11.99 2.89 -5.19
CA LEU A 293 13.02 3.90 -5.45
C LEU A 293 12.45 5.15 -6.14
N GLU A 294 11.55 4.95 -7.11
CA GLU A 294 10.84 6.06 -7.77
C GLU A 294 9.96 6.83 -6.79
N ASP A 295 9.21 6.12 -5.95
CA ASP A 295 8.35 6.74 -4.95
C ASP A 295 9.17 7.54 -3.92
N ALA A 296 10.27 6.96 -3.42
CA ALA A 296 11.20 7.66 -2.52
C ALA A 296 11.75 8.95 -3.17
N ALA A 297 12.20 8.86 -4.42
CA ALA A 297 12.77 10.00 -5.14
C ALA A 297 11.74 11.10 -5.39
N LEU A 298 10.55 10.75 -5.89
CA LEU A 298 9.49 11.71 -6.23
C LEU A 298 8.90 12.38 -4.98
N ASN A 299 8.64 11.61 -3.91
CA ASN A 299 8.16 12.16 -2.65
C ASN A 299 9.23 13.02 -1.95
N GLY A 300 10.49 12.59 -1.99
CA GLY A 300 11.61 13.42 -1.52
C GLY A 300 11.74 14.71 -2.32
N SER A 301 11.50 14.65 -3.63
CA SER A 301 11.53 15.81 -4.53
C SER A 301 10.47 16.86 -4.20
N ALA A 302 9.26 16.43 -3.84
CA ALA A 302 8.20 17.33 -3.36
C ALA A 302 8.59 18.08 -2.07
N ARG A 303 9.54 17.54 -1.29
CA ARG A 303 10.09 18.13 -0.06
C ARG A 303 11.44 18.82 -0.28
N GLY A 304 11.89 18.94 -1.53
CA GLY A 304 13.19 19.53 -1.87
C GLY A 304 14.42 18.67 -1.51
N LYS A 305 14.24 17.39 -1.17
CA LYS A 305 15.31 16.49 -0.70
C LYS A 305 15.26 15.10 -1.37
N PRO A 306 15.29 14.99 -2.72
CA PRO A 306 15.19 13.70 -3.39
C PRO A 306 16.39 12.77 -3.08
N LYS A 307 17.61 13.31 -3.01
CA LYS A 307 18.83 12.54 -2.68
C LYS A 307 18.75 11.87 -1.31
N ALA A 308 18.33 12.63 -0.29
CA ALA A 308 18.22 12.13 1.07
C ALA A 308 17.18 11.00 1.19
N ALA A 309 16.04 11.13 0.52
CA ALA A 309 15.02 10.09 0.53
C ALA A 309 15.53 8.77 -0.10
N VAL A 310 16.23 8.87 -1.25
CA VAL A 310 16.82 7.69 -1.92
C VAL A 310 17.96 7.09 -1.08
N ALA A 311 18.82 7.92 -0.48
CA ALA A 311 19.91 7.47 0.39
C ALA A 311 19.38 6.65 1.58
N ARG A 312 18.33 7.13 2.27
CA ARG A 312 17.68 6.40 3.36
C ARG A 312 17.18 5.02 2.93
N LEU A 313 16.53 4.95 1.76
CA LEU A 313 16.04 3.68 1.23
C LEU A 313 17.19 2.72 0.89
N LEU A 314 18.27 3.20 0.28
CA LEU A 314 19.44 2.37 -0.02
C LEU A 314 20.11 1.82 1.25
N VAL A 315 20.26 2.64 2.30
CA VAL A 315 20.78 2.19 3.59
C VAL A 315 19.84 1.17 4.24
N ALA A 316 18.52 1.38 4.16
CA ALA A 316 17.54 0.43 4.66
C ALA A 316 17.58 -0.91 3.89
N LEU A 317 17.78 -0.87 2.57
CA LEU A 317 17.96 -2.07 1.72
C LEU A 317 19.23 -2.84 2.10
N ALA A 318 20.36 -2.14 2.27
CA ALA A 318 21.61 -2.75 2.72
C ALA A 318 21.44 -3.43 4.09
N LYS A 319 20.81 -2.74 5.05
CA LYS A 319 20.55 -3.28 6.39
C LYS A 319 19.62 -4.50 6.36
N ALA A 320 18.62 -4.52 5.47
CA ALA A 320 17.68 -5.64 5.35
C ALA A 320 18.36 -6.95 4.91
N VAL A 321 19.50 -6.88 4.23
CA VAL A 321 20.33 -8.03 3.83
C VAL A 321 21.55 -8.22 4.72
N GLY A 322 21.65 -7.48 5.83
CA GLY A 322 22.77 -7.55 6.76
C GLY A 322 24.07 -6.91 6.25
N ALA A 323 24.00 -6.11 5.19
CA ALA A 323 25.13 -5.32 4.71
C ALA A 323 25.31 -4.04 5.55
N ASP A 324 26.56 -3.63 5.72
CA ASP A 324 26.93 -2.39 6.40
C ASP A 324 26.56 -1.15 5.55
N GLY A 325 26.32 -0.01 6.20
CA GLY A 325 26.11 1.28 5.55
C GLY A 325 27.32 1.75 4.72
N GLU A 326 28.49 1.15 4.95
CA GLU A 326 29.74 1.37 4.21
C GLU A 326 29.93 0.43 3.00
N HIS A 327 28.88 -0.27 2.57
CA HIS A 327 28.95 -1.18 1.42
C HIS A 327 29.50 -0.46 0.16
N PRO A 328 30.45 -1.05 -0.59
CA PRO A 328 31.10 -0.38 -1.73
C PRO A 328 30.13 0.16 -2.77
N ALA A 329 29.06 -0.58 -3.09
CA ALA A 329 28.05 -0.14 -4.05
C ALA A 329 27.36 1.18 -3.63
N LEU A 330 27.06 1.33 -2.32
CA LEU A 330 26.43 2.54 -1.79
C LEU A 330 27.36 3.75 -1.90
N ARG A 331 28.67 3.55 -1.63
CA ARG A 331 29.68 4.61 -1.79
C ARG A 331 29.87 5.02 -3.25
N THR A 332 29.91 4.06 -4.17
CA THR A 332 29.97 4.34 -5.61
C THR A 332 28.75 5.13 -6.06
N TRP A 333 27.54 4.71 -5.65
CA TRP A 333 26.32 5.45 -5.94
C TRP A 333 26.36 6.89 -5.40
N ALA A 334 26.79 7.07 -4.14
CA ALA A 334 26.83 8.39 -3.54
C ALA A 334 27.84 9.31 -4.23
N ALA A 335 29.01 8.80 -4.63
CA ALA A 335 29.98 9.56 -5.41
C ALA A 335 29.42 9.96 -6.78
N ASP A 336 28.81 9.01 -7.49
CA ASP A 336 28.26 9.23 -8.83
C ASP A 336 27.03 10.16 -8.83
N ALA A 337 26.27 10.17 -7.74
CA ALA A 337 25.09 11.01 -7.54
C ALA A 337 25.39 12.35 -6.83
N HIS A 338 26.64 12.57 -6.41
CA HIS A 338 27.04 13.67 -5.53
C HIS A 338 26.14 13.76 -4.28
N ALA A 339 25.95 12.62 -3.60
CA ALA A 339 25.04 12.41 -2.47
C ALA A 339 25.76 11.84 -1.23
N GLU A 340 27.07 12.07 -1.10
CA GLU A 340 27.89 11.57 0.00
C GLU A 340 27.45 12.09 1.37
N PRO A 341 27.08 13.38 1.54
CA PRO A 341 26.51 13.86 2.80
C PRO A 341 25.20 13.15 3.14
N GLU A 342 24.29 13.03 2.17
CA GLU A 342 22.99 12.40 2.36
C GLU A 342 23.11 10.91 2.70
N LEU A 343 24.07 10.19 2.11
CA LEU A 343 24.35 8.82 2.48
C LEU A 343 24.84 8.72 3.93
N ARG A 344 25.76 9.58 4.36
CA ARG A 344 26.28 9.58 5.73
C ARG A 344 25.19 9.92 6.75
N ASP A 345 24.35 10.89 6.42
CA ASP A 345 23.19 11.26 7.24
C ASP A 345 22.22 10.08 7.36
N ALA A 346 21.92 9.39 6.25
CA ALA A 346 21.06 8.21 6.23
C ALA A 346 21.64 7.04 7.04
N VAL A 347 22.96 6.78 6.95
CA VAL A 347 23.63 5.77 7.80
C VAL A 347 23.49 6.14 9.27
N THR A 348 23.69 7.42 9.63
CA THR A 348 23.53 7.90 11.00
C THR A 348 22.09 7.74 11.49
N GLU A 349 21.12 8.17 10.68
CA GLU A 349 19.68 8.10 10.96
C GLU A 349 19.18 6.66 11.18
N VAL A 350 19.69 5.70 10.39
CA VAL A 350 19.33 4.27 10.53
C VAL A 350 19.97 3.61 11.77
N HIS A 351 21.03 4.22 12.32
CA HIS A 351 21.64 3.84 13.60
C HIS A 351 20.99 4.53 14.80
N VAL A 352 20.32 5.68 14.60
CA VAL A 352 19.44 6.27 15.60
C VAL A 352 18.16 5.44 15.64
N PRO A 353 17.81 4.81 16.77
CA PRO A 353 16.50 4.19 16.91
C PRO A 353 15.46 5.29 16.70
N LEU A 354 14.70 5.25 15.59
CA LEU A 354 13.49 6.04 15.44
C LEU A 354 12.68 5.87 16.73
N ALA A 355 12.50 6.95 17.47
CA ALA A 355 11.79 6.99 18.74
C ALA A 355 10.25 6.85 18.56
N GLY A 356 9.81 6.23 17.46
CA GLY A 356 8.42 5.89 17.17
C GLY A 356 8.13 4.44 17.56
N ARG A 357 6.88 4.18 17.95
CA ARG A 357 6.45 2.85 18.40
C ARG A 357 6.40 1.89 17.22
N LYS A 358 7.36 0.97 17.16
CA LYS A 358 7.48 -0.07 16.12
C LYS A 358 6.48 -1.22 16.26
N GLU A 359 5.36 -1.04 16.96
CA GLU A 359 4.39 -2.11 17.22
C GLU A 359 3.03 -1.80 16.58
N LEU A 360 2.23 -2.85 16.36
CA LEU A 360 0.86 -2.75 15.87
C LEU A 360 0.01 -1.92 16.85
N ARG A 361 -0.68 -0.90 16.33
CA ARG A 361 -1.61 -0.04 17.10
C ARG A 361 -2.99 -0.01 16.48
N LEU A 362 -4.01 -0.06 17.33
CA LEU A 362 -5.40 0.24 16.98
C LEU A 362 -5.67 1.68 17.38
N VAL A 363 -5.97 2.53 16.41
CA VAL A 363 -6.46 3.89 16.66
C VAL A 363 -7.97 3.86 16.63
N VAL A 364 -8.62 4.42 17.66
CA VAL A 364 -10.06 4.64 17.69
C VAL A 364 -10.33 6.13 17.88
N SER A 365 -11.06 6.73 16.94
CA SER A 365 -11.50 8.12 17.00
C SER A 365 -12.89 8.21 17.60
N LEU A 366 -13.04 9.06 18.62
CA LEU A 366 -14.29 9.41 19.27
C LEU A 366 -14.69 10.86 18.97
N ALA A 367 -14.54 11.29 17.71
CA ALA A 367 -14.92 12.63 17.28
C ALA A 367 -16.40 12.90 17.60
N ALA A 368 -16.66 13.93 18.41
CA ALA A 368 -18.00 14.29 18.84
C ALA A 368 -18.04 15.78 19.22
N GLU A 369 -19.19 16.42 18.99
CA GLU A 369 -19.44 17.78 19.48
C GLU A 369 -19.71 17.75 20.99
N ALA A 370 -19.09 18.67 21.73
CA ALA A 370 -19.36 18.83 23.15
C ALA A 370 -20.83 19.20 23.40
N PRO A 371 -21.47 18.70 24.47
CA PRO A 371 -20.95 17.82 25.52
C PRO A 371 -21.22 16.32 25.26
N LEU A 372 -21.56 15.95 24.03
CA LEU A 372 -22.07 14.62 23.72
C LEU A 372 -20.95 13.59 23.54
N TRP A 373 -21.31 12.33 23.71
CA TRP A 373 -20.53 11.20 23.20
C TRP A 373 -20.82 11.00 21.71
N PRO A 374 -19.90 10.37 20.96
CA PRO A 374 -20.08 10.15 19.53
C PRO A 374 -21.26 9.22 19.22
N ASP A 375 -21.88 9.43 18.06
CA ASP A 375 -22.83 8.51 17.42
C ASP A 375 -22.14 7.38 16.65
N ALA A 376 -20.84 7.50 16.38
CA ALA A 376 -20.03 6.40 15.88
C ALA A 376 -18.56 6.55 16.28
N VAL A 377 -17.86 5.44 16.43
CA VAL A 377 -16.40 5.43 16.58
C VAL A 377 -15.75 4.93 15.29
N GLU A 378 -14.68 5.58 14.89
CA GLU A 378 -13.91 5.19 13.71
C GLU A 378 -12.66 4.43 14.14
N ALA A 379 -12.37 3.30 13.52
CA ALA A 379 -11.23 2.46 13.84
C ALA A 379 -10.26 2.34 12.68
N TYR A 380 -8.97 2.44 12.99
CA TYR A 380 -7.85 2.28 12.07
C TYR A 380 -6.82 1.33 12.66
N LEU A 381 -6.41 0.31 11.90
CA LEU A 381 -5.35 -0.61 12.32
C LEU A 381 -4.05 -0.19 11.65
N LEU A 382 -3.11 0.34 12.43
CA LEU A 382 -1.85 0.87 11.93
C LEU A 382 -0.73 -0.14 12.21
N ARG A 383 -0.05 -0.52 11.12
CA ARG A 383 1.15 -1.36 11.16
C ARG A 383 2.37 -0.49 10.89
N PRO A 384 3.49 -0.72 11.60
CA PRO A 384 4.73 -0.01 11.35
C PRO A 384 5.09 -0.03 9.86
N GLY A 385 5.29 1.15 9.28
CA GLY A 385 5.66 1.37 7.88
C GLY A 385 4.69 0.80 6.84
N GLN A 386 3.42 0.61 7.21
CA GLN A 386 2.34 0.31 6.26
C GLN A 386 1.33 1.46 6.26
N SER A 387 0.69 1.71 5.13
CA SER A 387 -0.51 2.56 5.11
C SER A 387 -1.59 1.96 6.01
N PRO A 388 -2.43 2.78 6.65
CA PRO A 388 -3.54 2.27 7.45
C PRO A 388 -4.41 1.33 6.64
N THR A 389 -4.99 0.33 7.30
CA THR A 389 -6.12 -0.38 6.70
C THR A 389 -7.26 0.59 6.43
N PRO A 390 -8.15 0.30 5.45
CA PRO A 390 -9.39 1.06 5.28
C PRO A 390 -10.12 1.21 6.61
N GLN A 391 -10.58 2.44 6.86
CA GLN A 391 -11.37 2.80 8.03
C GLN A 391 -12.56 1.87 8.20
N THR A 392 -12.90 1.55 9.45
CA THR A 392 -14.18 0.90 9.79
C THR A 392 -14.91 1.74 10.81
N VAL A 393 -16.22 1.87 10.66
CA VAL A 393 -17.08 2.68 11.52
C VAL A 393 -17.99 1.76 12.34
N PHE A 394 -18.12 2.04 13.63
CA PHE A 394 -18.99 1.32 14.56
C PHE A 394 -19.97 2.28 15.21
N GLU A 395 -21.26 2.04 15.08
CA GLU A 395 -22.30 2.88 15.65
C GLU A 395 -22.27 2.88 17.18
N SER A 396 -22.66 4.02 17.77
CA SER A 396 -22.72 4.31 19.19
C SER A 396 -24.01 5.10 19.48
N ASP A 397 -24.57 4.94 20.67
CA ASP A 397 -25.86 5.55 21.05
C ASP A 397 -25.70 6.94 21.71
N ARG A 398 -24.58 7.64 21.45
CA ARG A 398 -24.22 8.92 22.08
C ARG A 398 -24.19 8.87 23.62
N THR A 399 -23.88 7.72 24.19
CA THR A 399 -23.56 7.57 25.61
C THR A 399 -22.15 7.02 25.82
N GLN A 400 -21.62 7.15 27.04
CA GLN A 400 -20.37 6.48 27.42
C GLN A 400 -20.45 4.97 27.19
N ALA A 401 -21.56 4.35 27.59
CA ALA A 401 -21.73 2.90 27.47
C ALA A 401 -21.76 2.45 25.99
N GLY A 402 -22.44 3.20 25.12
CA GLY A 402 -22.45 2.93 23.68
C GLY A 402 -21.08 3.09 23.04
N ALA A 403 -20.35 4.17 23.36
CA ALA A 403 -19.00 4.38 22.84
C ALA A 403 -18.04 3.28 23.32
N GLU A 404 -18.12 2.88 24.60
CA GLU A 404 -17.36 1.74 25.11
C GLU A 404 -17.73 0.44 24.37
N ALA A 405 -19.01 0.16 24.17
CA ALA A 405 -19.45 -1.01 23.42
C ALA A 405 -18.90 -1.00 21.97
N ALA A 406 -18.92 0.15 21.31
CA ALA A 406 -18.37 0.33 19.97
C ALA A 406 -16.84 0.14 19.93
N ILE A 407 -16.10 0.60 20.95
CA ILE A 407 -14.67 0.28 21.13
C ILE A 407 -14.46 -1.24 21.28
N GLY A 408 -15.35 -1.94 21.99
CA GLY A 408 -15.32 -3.40 22.10
C GLY A 408 -15.45 -4.10 20.74
N GLN A 409 -16.33 -3.58 19.88
CA GLN A 409 -16.49 -4.08 18.51
C GLN A 409 -15.25 -3.79 17.65
N ALA A 410 -14.68 -2.58 17.76
CA ALA A 410 -13.43 -2.22 17.08
C ALA A 410 -12.26 -3.13 17.48
N LEU A 411 -12.14 -3.49 18.77
CA LEU A 411 -11.14 -4.44 19.24
C LEU A 411 -11.34 -5.84 18.62
N ALA A 412 -12.58 -6.35 18.61
CA ALA A 412 -12.90 -7.63 17.98
C ALA A 412 -12.61 -7.63 16.47
N TRP A 413 -12.90 -6.52 15.80
CA TRP A 413 -12.59 -6.31 14.38
C TRP A 413 -11.08 -6.32 14.10
N ALA A 414 -10.28 -5.70 14.96
CA ALA A 414 -8.83 -5.66 14.85
C ALA A 414 -8.22 -7.05 15.12
N ASP A 415 -8.71 -7.77 16.12
CA ASP A 415 -8.29 -9.13 16.45
C ASP A 415 -8.49 -10.09 15.26
N GLY A 416 -9.62 -9.97 14.55
CA GLY A 416 -9.89 -10.73 13.33
C GLY A 416 -8.95 -10.43 12.15
N ARG A 417 -8.09 -9.42 12.26
CA ARG A 417 -7.15 -8.97 11.21
C ARG A 417 -5.68 -9.14 11.62
N LEU A 418 -5.41 -9.76 12.77
CA LEU A 418 -4.04 -10.04 13.22
C LEU A 418 -3.41 -11.15 12.37
N ARG A 419 -2.14 -10.97 12.01
CA ARG A 419 -1.34 -12.03 11.39
C ARG A 419 -0.91 -13.06 12.44
N PRO A 420 -0.59 -14.30 12.05
CA PRO A 420 -0.05 -15.29 12.98
C PRO A 420 1.16 -14.74 13.75
N GLY A 421 1.07 -14.75 15.09
CA GLY A 421 2.12 -14.24 15.98
C GLY A 421 2.01 -12.74 16.34
N GLU A 422 1.18 -11.96 15.65
CA GLU A 422 0.89 -10.58 16.04
C GLU A 422 0.06 -10.54 17.33
N ARG A 423 0.23 -9.47 18.11
CA ARG A 423 -0.59 -9.16 19.28
C ARG A 423 -0.92 -7.68 19.29
N LEU A 424 -2.19 -7.35 19.47
CA LEU A 424 -2.61 -5.97 19.63
C LEU A 424 -2.32 -5.48 21.06
N ARG A 425 -1.18 -4.80 21.23
CA ARG A 425 -0.75 -4.26 22.52
C ARG A 425 -1.14 -2.80 22.71
N HIS A 426 -1.14 -2.01 21.65
CA HIS A 426 -1.36 -0.56 21.71
C HIS A 426 -2.77 -0.21 21.26
N LEU A 427 -3.44 0.61 22.07
CA LEU A 427 -4.76 1.17 21.80
C LEU A 427 -4.68 2.68 21.98
N ASP A 428 -4.73 3.41 20.87
CA ASP A 428 -4.69 4.87 20.85
C ASP A 428 -6.12 5.38 20.70
N LEU A 429 -6.60 6.10 21.71
CA LEU A 429 -7.96 6.64 21.76
C LEU A 429 -7.91 8.13 21.53
N ALA A 430 -8.32 8.57 20.35
CA ALA A 430 -8.48 9.99 20.07
C ALA A 430 -9.83 10.45 20.60
N ALA A 431 -9.82 11.39 21.54
CA ALA A 431 -11.04 11.97 22.10
C ALA A 431 -10.98 13.52 22.12
N PRO A 432 -12.14 14.20 22.04
CA PRO A 432 -12.24 15.64 22.26
C PRO A 432 -11.97 16.01 23.73
N ALA A 433 -11.64 17.28 24.00
CA ALA A 433 -11.21 17.73 25.31
C ALA A 433 -12.23 17.47 26.43
N HIS A 434 -13.53 17.64 26.16
CA HIS A 434 -14.58 17.40 27.16
C HIS A 434 -14.63 15.94 27.62
N LEU A 435 -14.38 14.98 26.72
CA LEU A 435 -14.26 13.57 27.07
C LEU A 435 -12.93 13.31 27.77
N LEU A 436 -11.81 13.86 27.31
CA LEU A 436 -10.51 13.71 27.96
C LEU A 436 -10.50 14.20 29.42
N ALA A 437 -11.26 15.27 29.71
CA ALA A 437 -11.39 15.85 31.05
C ALA A 437 -12.14 14.94 32.05
N THR A 438 -13.04 14.09 31.57
CA THR A 438 -14.02 13.38 32.42
C THR A 438 -13.95 11.86 32.32
N TRP A 439 -13.59 11.31 31.16
CA TRP A 439 -13.59 9.87 30.88
C TRP A 439 -12.23 9.23 31.14
N TYR A 440 -12.23 8.02 31.70
CA TYR A 440 -11.04 7.22 32.06
C TYR A 440 -10.98 5.92 31.23
N PRO A 441 -10.45 5.97 30.00
CA PRO A 441 -10.54 4.83 29.09
C PRO A 441 -9.88 3.56 29.62
N GLU A 442 -8.77 3.68 30.35
CA GLU A 442 -8.09 2.54 30.95
C GLU A 442 -8.96 1.77 31.97
N ARG A 443 -9.98 2.44 32.53
CA ARG A 443 -11.01 1.88 33.43
C ARG A 443 -12.28 1.43 32.70
N SER A 444 -12.39 1.66 31.40
CA SER A 444 -13.50 1.14 30.61
C SER A 444 -13.40 -0.38 30.45
N ARG A 445 -14.55 -1.04 30.42
CA ARG A 445 -14.66 -2.51 30.40
C ARG A 445 -15.65 -2.96 29.32
N PRO A 446 -15.31 -2.77 28.03
CA PRO A 446 -16.20 -3.15 26.93
C PRO A 446 -16.30 -4.67 26.74
N GLY A 447 -15.40 -5.44 27.36
CA GLY A 447 -15.46 -6.90 27.40
C GLY A 447 -15.24 -7.43 28.82
N ARG A 448 -14.56 -8.57 28.96
CA ARG A 448 -14.35 -9.18 30.29
C ARG A 448 -13.30 -8.46 31.15
N PHE A 449 -12.37 -7.72 30.56
CA PHE A 449 -11.27 -7.07 31.26
C PHE A 449 -11.26 -5.57 31.01
N PHE A 450 -10.69 -4.81 31.93
CA PHE A 450 -10.41 -3.38 31.73
C PHE A 450 -9.43 -3.18 30.58
N LEU A 451 -9.59 -2.10 29.81
CA LEU A 451 -8.69 -1.79 28.69
C LEU A 451 -7.24 -1.67 29.15
N GLY A 452 -6.98 -0.91 30.23
CA GLY A 452 -5.63 -0.71 30.78
C GLY A 452 -4.99 -1.96 31.40
N ALA A 453 -5.77 -3.02 31.64
CA ALA A 453 -5.22 -4.29 32.11
C ALA A 453 -4.63 -5.13 30.96
N ARG A 454 -5.16 -4.98 29.73
CA ARG A 454 -4.75 -5.78 28.56
C ARG A 454 -3.92 -5.03 27.54
N HIS A 455 -4.19 -3.73 27.38
CA HIS A 455 -3.60 -2.89 26.36
C HIS A 455 -2.84 -1.73 27.00
N GLN A 456 -1.87 -1.21 26.25
CA GLN A 456 -1.28 0.08 26.48
C GLN A 456 -2.22 1.12 25.88
N VAL A 457 -3.05 1.71 26.74
CA VAL A 457 -4.02 2.73 26.35
C VAL A 457 -3.32 4.08 26.36
N LEU A 458 -3.24 4.74 25.21
CA LEU A 458 -2.89 6.14 25.13
C LEU A 458 -4.07 6.97 24.67
N THR A 459 -4.16 8.18 25.18
CA THR A 459 -5.14 9.16 24.74
C THR A 459 -4.49 10.19 23.84
N GLN A 460 -5.21 10.52 22.77
CA GLN A 460 -4.85 11.51 21.78
C GLN A 460 -5.98 12.54 21.69
N TRP A 461 -5.70 13.74 21.23
CA TRP A 461 -6.72 14.72 20.87
C TRP A 461 -7.24 14.51 19.44
N THR A 462 -8.56 14.58 19.27
CA THR A 462 -9.23 14.41 17.95
C THR A 462 -9.02 15.57 16.99
N GLY A 463 -8.65 16.77 17.46
CA GLY A 463 -8.52 17.95 16.60
C GLY A 463 -7.49 17.80 15.47
N TRP A 464 -6.50 16.91 15.63
CA TRP A 464 -5.54 16.57 14.57
C TRP A 464 -6.09 15.66 13.46
N LEU A 465 -7.22 14.99 13.72
CA LEU A 465 -7.88 14.11 12.77
C LEU A 465 -8.94 14.84 11.95
N ASP A 466 -9.51 15.93 12.48
CA ASP A 466 -10.59 16.67 11.84
C ASP A 466 -10.04 17.67 10.81
N PRO A 467 -10.42 17.55 9.52
CA PRO A 467 -10.00 18.47 8.48
C PRO A 467 -10.39 19.94 8.73
N THR A 468 -11.45 20.19 9.50
CA THR A 468 -11.96 21.54 9.77
C THR A 468 -11.15 22.28 10.83
N THR A 469 -10.55 21.53 11.76
CA THR A 469 -9.69 22.08 12.82
C THR A 469 -8.20 21.94 12.50
N TYR A 470 -7.84 21.16 11.48
CA TYR A 470 -6.46 21.00 11.07
C TYR A 470 -5.83 22.33 10.61
N ARG A 471 -4.69 22.65 11.21
CA ARG A 471 -3.88 23.82 10.88
C ARG A 471 -2.42 23.41 10.71
N ALA A 472 -1.85 23.74 9.54
CA ALA A 472 -0.50 23.29 9.18
C ALA A 472 0.59 23.89 10.09
N ASP A 473 0.42 25.14 10.51
CA ASP A 473 1.28 25.84 11.46
C ASP A 473 1.32 25.16 12.83
N LEU A 474 0.17 24.78 13.38
CA LEU A 474 0.11 24.03 14.64
C LEU A 474 0.77 22.66 14.50
N HIS A 475 0.59 22.00 13.36
CA HIS A 475 1.18 20.70 13.08
C HIS A 475 2.71 20.76 13.03
N ASP A 476 3.26 21.78 12.36
CA ASP A 476 4.70 22.02 12.28
C ASP A 476 5.27 22.37 13.67
N ASN A 477 4.56 23.19 14.46
CA ASN A 477 4.94 23.46 15.85
C ASN A 477 4.95 22.17 16.71
N ALA A 478 3.98 21.28 16.55
CA ALA A 478 3.94 20.01 17.27
C ALA A 478 5.17 19.15 16.95
N HIS A 479 5.59 19.06 15.68
CA HIS A 479 6.84 18.40 15.29
C HIS A 479 8.07 19.04 15.96
N ASP A 480 8.15 20.37 15.96
CA ASP A 480 9.26 21.08 16.59
C ASP A 480 9.33 20.83 18.11
N VAL A 481 8.19 20.79 18.80
CA VAL A 481 8.13 20.44 20.22
C VAL A 481 8.57 18.99 20.45
N LEU A 482 8.09 18.03 19.66
CA LEU A 482 8.50 16.62 19.79
C LEU A 482 10.00 16.45 19.56
N HIS A 483 10.56 17.13 18.55
CA HIS A 483 11.99 17.12 18.29
C HIS A 483 12.79 17.68 19.49
N ARG A 484 12.37 18.82 20.06
CA ARG A 484 13.00 19.41 21.24
C ARG A 484 12.91 18.50 22.47
N VAL A 485 11.75 17.89 22.70
CA VAL A 485 11.53 16.92 23.78
C VAL A 485 12.45 15.71 23.63
N GLY A 486 12.55 15.15 22.41
CA GLY A 486 13.43 14.01 22.14
C GLY A 486 14.92 14.33 22.26
N ALA A 487 15.33 15.56 21.97
CA ALA A 487 16.73 15.99 22.02
C ALA A 487 17.20 16.49 23.41
N ALA A 488 16.29 16.60 24.38
CA ALA A 488 16.62 17.17 25.68
C ALA A 488 17.51 16.23 26.52
N ALA A 489 18.54 16.79 27.15
CA ALA A 489 19.45 16.06 28.04
C ALA A 489 18.84 15.74 29.43
N GLY A 490 17.67 16.31 29.75
CA GLY A 490 16.94 16.10 31.00
C GLY A 490 15.44 16.03 30.73
N VAL A 491 14.61 16.09 31.78
CA VAL A 491 13.16 16.01 31.63
C VAL A 491 12.62 17.30 30.99
N PRO A 492 12.14 17.25 29.74
CA PRO A 492 11.69 18.42 28.99
C PRO A 492 10.22 18.70 29.32
N LEU A 493 9.97 19.16 30.54
CA LEU A 493 8.63 19.39 31.06
C LEU A 493 8.53 20.81 31.61
N ASP A 494 7.51 21.54 31.16
CA ASP A 494 7.15 22.87 31.65
C ASP A 494 5.92 22.73 32.56
N PRO A 495 6.06 22.89 33.90
CA PRO A 495 4.93 22.81 34.80
C PRO A 495 4.05 24.08 34.71
N LEU A 496 2.74 23.88 34.64
CA LEU A 496 1.74 24.94 34.70
C LEU A 496 1.03 24.92 36.06
N GLY A 497 1.27 25.97 36.82
CA GLY A 497 0.68 26.21 38.13
C GLY A 497 -0.67 26.91 38.10
N VAL A 498 -1.29 27.03 39.27
CA VAL A 498 -2.57 27.74 39.48
C VAL A 498 -2.53 29.16 38.92
N ASP A 499 -1.44 29.91 39.15
CA ASP A 499 -1.32 31.29 38.70
C ASP A 499 -1.33 31.41 37.16
N ALA A 500 -0.73 30.44 36.46
CA ALA A 500 -0.67 30.44 35.00
C ALA A 500 -2.02 30.09 34.35
N LEU A 501 -2.89 29.38 35.07
CA LEU A 501 -4.22 28.98 34.61
C LEU A 501 -5.34 29.93 35.10
N GLY A 502 -5.00 30.92 35.93
CA GLY A 502 -5.97 31.90 36.45
C GLY A 502 -6.49 32.88 35.39
N ASP A 503 -5.77 33.04 34.28
CA ASP A 503 -6.14 33.89 33.15
C ASP A 503 -5.81 33.16 31.83
N LEU A 504 -6.85 32.57 31.21
CA LEU A 504 -6.69 31.75 30.00
C LEU A 504 -6.38 32.59 28.76
N ASP A 505 -6.81 33.86 28.72
CA ASP A 505 -6.52 34.75 27.59
C ASP A 505 -5.03 35.11 27.56
N VAL A 506 -4.46 35.41 28.73
CA VAL A 506 -3.02 35.63 28.87
C VAL A 506 -2.22 34.38 28.54
N LEU A 507 -2.71 33.20 28.94
CA LEU A 507 -2.05 31.94 28.62
C LEU A 507 -2.07 31.65 27.11
N ASP A 508 -3.19 31.91 26.42
CA ASP A 508 -3.29 31.77 24.96
C ASP A 508 -2.26 32.65 24.24
N GLU A 509 -2.14 33.92 24.65
CA GLU A 509 -1.14 34.84 24.08
C GLU A 509 0.28 34.30 24.25
N ARG A 510 0.61 33.74 25.41
CA ARG A 510 1.93 33.15 25.69
C ARG A 510 2.20 31.88 24.89
N LEU A 511 1.20 31.03 24.71
CA LEU A 511 1.28 29.83 23.86
C LEU A 511 1.48 30.21 22.38
N ALA A 512 0.71 31.19 21.89
CA ALA A 512 0.85 31.72 20.54
C ALA A 512 2.25 32.33 20.30
N ASN A 513 2.84 32.96 21.32
CA ASN A 513 4.21 33.47 21.29
C ASN A 513 5.29 32.40 21.50
N SER A 514 4.92 31.11 21.55
CA SER A 514 5.84 29.98 21.70
C SER A 514 6.71 30.02 22.97
N GLU A 515 6.19 30.59 24.07
CA GLU A 515 6.91 30.60 25.35
C GLU A 515 7.05 29.19 25.95
N PHE A 516 6.14 28.28 25.58
CA PHE A 516 6.16 26.87 25.99
C PHE A 516 6.66 26.02 24.84
N THR A 517 7.88 25.51 24.96
CA THR A 517 8.57 24.82 23.86
C THR A 517 8.76 23.32 24.11
N ARG A 518 8.28 22.82 25.25
CA ARG A 518 8.45 21.45 25.74
C ARG A 518 7.10 20.78 26.04
N ALA A 519 7.12 19.58 26.61
CA ALA A 519 5.91 18.96 27.13
C ALA A 519 5.35 19.79 28.30
N ILE A 520 4.04 19.79 28.50
CA ILE A 520 3.39 20.55 29.57
C ILE A 520 2.84 19.59 30.63
N ALA A 521 3.02 19.94 31.91
CA ALA A 521 2.34 19.28 33.02
C ALA A 521 1.52 20.28 33.82
N ILE A 522 0.21 20.08 33.91
CA ILE A 522 -0.64 20.83 34.83
C ILE A 522 -0.41 20.27 36.24
N ASP A 523 0.00 21.11 37.20
CA ASP A 523 0.42 20.64 38.52
C ASP A 523 -0.75 20.31 39.48
N HIS A 524 -1.95 20.77 39.15
CA HIS A 524 -3.21 20.58 39.90
C HIS A 524 -4.36 20.22 38.95
N ARG A 525 -5.57 19.99 39.47
CA ARG A 525 -6.76 19.80 38.63
C ARG A 525 -7.60 21.09 38.54
N PRO A 526 -7.60 21.80 37.39
CA PRO A 526 -8.44 22.99 37.20
C PRO A 526 -9.93 22.67 37.34
N ALA A 527 -10.71 23.65 37.81
CA ALA A 527 -12.16 23.50 37.96
C ALA A 527 -12.84 23.27 36.59
N ASP A 528 -12.45 24.04 35.58
CA ASP A 528 -12.86 23.85 34.19
C ASP A 528 -11.73 23.24 33.35
N LEU A 529 -11.41 21.98 33.66
CA LEU A 529 -10.38 21.24 32.94
C LEU A 529 -10.68 21.13 31.44
N ALA A 530 -11.96 21.08 31.02
CA ALA A 530 -12.29 20.95 29.61
C ALA A 530 -11.84 22.19 28.81
N ALA A 531 -12.16 23.39 29.30
CA ALA A 531 -11.71 24.64 28.67
C ALA A 531 -10.18 24.76 28.63
N VAL A 532 -9.50 24.37 29.72
CA VAL A 532 -8.03 24.37 29.77
C VAL A 532 -7.43 23.40 28.74
N LEU A 533 -8.00 22.20 28.60
CA LEU A 533 -7.53 21.22 27.62
C LEU A 533 -7.77 21.71 26.17
N ASP A 534 -8.94 22.30 25.88
CA ASP A 534 -9.22 22.86 24.56
C ASP A 534 -8.22 23.97 24.17
N LEU A 535 -7.77 24.77 25.14
CA LEU A 535 -6.73 25.77 24.92
C LEU A 535 -5.34 25.15 24.69
N LEU A 536 -4.93 24.15 25.49
CA LEU A 536 -3.56 23.63 25.49
C LEU A 536 -3.26 22.62 24.37
N LEU A 537 -4.21 21.74 24.05
CA LEU A 537 -4.00 20.62 23.11
C LEU A 537 -3.60 21.03 21.68
N PRO A 538 -4.06 22.18 21.13
CA PRO A 538 -3.58 22.67 19.84
C PRO A 538 -2.07 23.01 19.82
N TYR A 539 -1.50 23.42 20.95
CA TYR A 539 -0.12 23.90 21.05
C TYR A 539 0.85 22.86 21.61
N CYS A 540 0.36 21.88 22.36
CA CYS A 540 1.19 20.96 23.13
C CYS A 540 0.94 19.49 22.76
N PRO A 541 1.89 18.83 22.07
CA PRO A 541 1.72 17.43 21.69
C PRO A 541 1.79 16.44 22.85
N ILE A 542 2.42 16.82 23.96
CA ILE A 542 2.53 16.00 25.17
C ILE A 542 2.07 16.81 26.36
N LEU A 543 0.85 16.53 26.82
CA LEU A 543 0.21 17.22 27.94
C LEU A 543 -0.10 16.22 29.04
N LEU A 544 0.27 16.51 30.28
CA LEU A 544 -0.02 15.67 31.45
C LEU A 544 -0.79 16.47 32.51
N TRP A 545 -1.69 15.80 33.23
CA TRP A 545 -2.42 16.41 34.33
C TRP A 545 -2.87 15.37 35.36
N PRO A 546 -3.06 15.74 36.63
CA PRO A 546 -3.55 14.83 37.65
C PRO A 546 -5.05 14.54 37.46
N ARG A 547 -5.43 13.29 37.73
CA ARG A 547 -6.82 12.83 37.82
C ARG A 547 -7.50 13.40 39.05
N GLU A 548 -6.79 13.42 40.16
CA GLU A 548 -7.28 13.87 41.47
C GLU A 548 -6.12 14.61 42.13
N GLU A 549 -6.45 15.53 43.04
CA GLU A 549 -5.48 16.17 43.92
C GLU A 549 -4.73 15.08 44.69
N SER A 550 -3.49 14.82 44.26
CA SER A 550 -2.64 13.76 44.80
C SER A 550 -1.21 14.26 44.85
N GLU A 551 -0.56 14.05 45.98
CA GLU A 551 0.83 14.47 46.16
C GLU A 551 1.81 13.45 45.56
N GLY A 552 2.98 13.92 45.15
CA GLY A 552 4.12 13.06 44.80
C GLY A 552 4.15 12.48 43.38
N TRP A 553 3.16 12.75 42.53
CA TRP A 553 3.19 12.29 41.13
C TRP A 553 4.24 13.04 40.29
N LEU A 554 4.46 14.34 40.56
CA LEU A 554 5.38 15.15 39.77
C LEU A 554 6.84 14.69 39.95
N PRO A 555 7.35 14.46 41.19
CA PRO A 555 8.66 13.82 41.38
C PRO A 555 8.77 12.44 40.71
N ALA A 556 7.73 11.60 40.82
CA ALA A 556 7.72 10.28 40.17
C ALA A 556 7.74 10.40 38.63
N LEU A 557 7.12 11.44 38.08
CA LEU A 557 7.13 11.74 36.64
C LEU A 557 8.54 12.10 36.18
N TYR A 558 9.23 12.98 36.92
CA TYR A 558 10.62 13.33 36.64
C TYR A 558 11.54 12.10 36.67
N GLU A 559 11.41 11.24 37.68
CA GLU A 559 12.22 10.03 37.83
C GLU A 559 11.99 9.03 36.67
N ARG A 560 10.74 8.89 36.22
CA ARG A 560 10.32 7.85 35.26
C ARG A 560 10.09 8.37 33.84
N TRP A 561 10.45 9.62 33.54
CA TRP A 561 10.21 10.25 32.23
C TRP A 561 10.68 9.38 31.05
N GLY A 562 11.89 8.83 31.14
CA GLY A 562 12.46 7.99 30.07
C GLY A 562 11.73 6.66 29.83
N SER A 563 10.78 6.29 30.69
CA SER A 563 9.90 5.12 30.47
C SER A 563 8.55 5.48 29.85
N LEU A 564 8.27 6.76 29.65
CA LEU A 564 7.01 7.22 29.07
C LEU A 564 7.08 7.23 27.54
N PRO A 565 5.95 7.00 26.84
CA PRO A 565 4.59 6.85 27.38
C PRO A 565 4.22 5.46 27.95
N GLU A 566 5.00 4.40 27.69
CA GLU A 566 4.69 3.02 28.10
C GLU A 566 4.56 2.85 29.63
N GLY A 567 5.30 3.67 30.37
CA GLY A 567 5.31 3.71 31.82
C GLY A 567 3.95 4.08 32.42
N LEU A 568 3.10 4.86 31.71
CA LEU A 568 1.75 5.21 32.18
C LEU A 568 0.83 3.99 32.22
N ALA A 569 0.84 3.17 31.16
CA ALA A 569 0.04 1.94 31.11
C ALA A 569 0.54 0.90 32.14
N SER A 570 1.84 0.84 32.39
CA SER A 570 2.41 -0.02 33.42
C SER A 570 2.06 0.47 34.82
N ALA A 571 2.08 1.80 35.03
CA ALA A 571 1.69 2.44 36.29
C ALA A 571 0.27 2.10 36.73
N TYR A 572 -0.65 1.98 35.77
CA TYR A 572 -2.02 1.56 36.05
C TYR A 572 -2.09 0.12 36.62
N ARG A 573 -1.17 -0.76 36.23
CA ARG A 573 -1.15 -2.18 36.64
C ARG A 573 -0.36 -2.44 37.92
N ASP A 574 0.72 -1.72 38.13
CA ASP A 574 1.64 -1.92 39.26
C ASP A 574 1.32 -1.04 40.48
N GLY A 575 0.35 -0.11 40.35
CA GLY A 575 -0.03 0.79 41.44
C GLY A 575 0.98 1.90 41.70
N SER A 576 1.83 2.25 40.74
CA SER A 576 2.73 3.41 40.79
C SER A 576 2.00 4.72 41.08
N PRO A 577 2.65 5.73 41.69
CA PRO A 577 2.11 7.09 41.81
C PRO A 577 1.64 7.68 40.46
N LEU A 578 2.29 7.32 39.35
CA LEU A 578 1.88 7.77 38.00
C LEU A 578 0.48 7.30 37.58
N ARG A 579 -0.16 6.37 38.30
CA ARG A 579 -1.53 5.92 38.01
C ARG A 579 -2.57 7.05 38.16
N CYS A 580 -2.24 8.08 38.93
CA CYS A 580 -3.11 9.26 39.06
C CYS A 580 -2.95 10.23 37.89
N LEU A 581 -1.97 10.05 37.01
CA LEU A 581 -1.79 10.93 35.86
C LEU A 581 -2.73 10.58 34.71
N ARG A 582 -3.08 11.61 33.96
CA ARG A 582 -3.70 11.58 32.65
C ARG A 582 -2.74 12.23 31.67
N SER A 583 -2.89 11.88 30.40
CA SER A 583 -2.06 12.46 29.36
C SER A 583 -2.79 12.56 28.03
N VAL A 584 -2.42 13.54 27.23
CA VAL A 584 -2.42 13.39 25.77
C VAL A 584 -0.97 13.24 25.34
N TRP A 585 -0.69 12.26 24.47
CA TRP A 585 0.68 11.96 24.06
C TRP A 585 0.78 11.67 22.58
N HIS A 586 0.97 12.72 21.79
CA HIS A 586 1.26 12.61 20.36
C HIS A 586 2.69 12.14 20.13
N ASP A 587 2.89 11.24 19.17
CA ASP A 587 4.20 10.88 18.63
C ASP A 587 4.30 11.27 17.15
N GLU A 588 5.49 11.14 16.57
CA GLU A 588 5.74 11.43 15.16
C GLU A 588 4.81 10.64 14.23
N ASP A 589 4.57 9.36 14.56
CA ASP A 589 3.71 8.49 13.77
C ASP A 589 2.23 8.94 13.84
N TRP A 590 1.79 9.51 14.97
CA TRP A 590 0.46 10.09 15.16
C TRP A 590 0.28 11.35 14.31
N LEU A 591 1.28 12.25 14.32
CA LEU A 591 1.24 13.48 13.51
C LEU A 591 1.17 13.13 12.01
N VAL A 592 2.03 12.22 11.54
CA VAL A 592 1.98 11.74 10.15
C VAL A 592 0.61 11.15 9.80
N PHE A 593 0.04 10.34 10.70
CA PHE A 593 -1.29 9.78 10.51
C PHE A 593 -2.37 10.86 10.43
N GLY A 594 -2.43 11.78 11.39
CA GLY A 594 -3.42 12.86 11.44
C GLY A 594 -3.35 13.77 10.21
N ARG A 595 -2.14 14.16 9.79
CA ARG A 595 -1.93 14.95 8.57
C ARG A 595 -2.48 14.28 7.32
N ARG A 596 -2.20 12.98 7.14
CA ARG A 596 -2.69 12.22 5.99
C ARG A 596 -4.22 12.11 6.02
N LEU A 597 -4.82 11.97 7.20
CA LEU A 597 -6.27 11.89 7.36
C LEU A 597 -6.93 13.24 7.04
N ALA A 598 -6.43 14.33 7.64
CA ALA A 598 -6.92 15.69 7.40
C ALA A 598 -6.83 16.11 5.93
N ARG A 599 -5.80 15.66 5.21
CA ARG A 599 -5.63 15.90 3.77
C ARG A 599 -6.43 14.96 2.86
N ARG A 600 -7.21 14.04 3.44
CA ARG A 600 -7.97 12.99 2.73
C ARG A 600 -7.08 12.10 1.86
N GLU A 601 -5.81 11.96 2.22
CA GLU A 601 -4.85 11.08 1.53
C GLU A 601 -5.08 9.60 1.85
N MET A 602 -5.97 9.28 2.82
CA MET A 602 -6.21 7.91 3.32
C MET A 602 -7.64 7.37 3.10
N ASN A 603 -8.40 7.93 2.14
CA ASN A 603 -9.51 7.33 1.35
C ASN A 603 -10.61 8.36 1.01
N PRO A 604 -11.28 8.25 -0.16
CA PRO A 604 -12.69 8.65 -0.31
C PRO A 604 -13.60 7.56 0.31
N PRO A 605 -14.79 7.90 0.84
CA PRO A 605 -15.69 6.90 1.42
C PRO A 605 -16.14 5.90 0.35
N THR A 606 -15.97 4.60 0.61
CA THR A 606 -16.75 3.56 -0.05
C THR A 606 -18.20 3.73 0.40
N ALA A 607 -19.02 4.32 -0.47
CA ALA A 607 -20.47 4.21 -0.34
C ALA A 607 -20.84 2.74 -0.55
N ASN A 608 -21.45 2.13 0.47
CA ASN A 608 -22.24 0.90 0.30
C ASN A 608 -23.51 1.20 -0.49
#